data_AF-V4YHS4-F1
#
_entry.id   AF-V4YHS4-F1
#
_cell.length_a   1.000
_cell.length_b   1.000
_cell.length_c   1.000
_cell.angle_alpha   90.00
_cell.angle_beta   90.00
_cell.angle_gamma   90.00
#
_symmetry.space_group_name_H-M   'P 1'
#
loop_
_entity.id
_entity.type
_entity.pdbx_description
1 polymer ?
#
loop_
_entity_poly.entity_id
_entity_poly.type
_entity_poly.pdbx_seq_one_letter_code
_entity_poly.pdbx_strand_id
1 'polypeptide(L)'
;MTTPTHRLEDNSPSMSTYLSAAERRSNNTGANLNVFKTHAIAAFALVISAFVFNANAAVNTASTAGSVLRDAQPSEGFAPLTSETELSVEGQDIVSPAQSAPFLVKVIEITGNTLFSTDTLTALVAYAQGQSLTLAELSAAVARITDYYRSQGYPLARAIIPAQEIADGVVRINVLEARFGTITLTNTSLVDTPLLEATIASLLSGQVIGKAALDEALLQLSDIPGIVSAMTLKPGQLAGTSDLLVTTAPGPAVSGNITVDNNGNAYTGRARVGAALNVINPFHSGGVLRINALTAGSGMDYGRISYETLVSGRGTRLGGAYSALNYKLGSPLASLSANGSAQVQSLWVRHPLLRSRPVQVYAQVQYDHLQLRDRIDVSATRTDRQLNNLSITVSGQSRNTLSRNSVSAFSVGLTAGQVGFDNAAALASDAANAKTQGRFSKLQLKLTHLQTLTARNGLYLSVDGQWASTNLDASQKMGTGGPHTVRGYDTGTLSGDEGTVVTAEWRYQLGNAMGGQWQGVVFADSARVTVNKNTLNSGATNTATLSGAGIGLKWVGNNNWSASAHIAQPIGSKPELVTSRDATRAWVELKRGF
;
A
#
# COMPACT_ATOMS: atom_id res chain seq x y z
N MET A 1 -37.71 68.86 34.84
CA MET A 1 -38.38 70.19 34.88
C MET A 1 -38.33 70.70 36.30
N THR A 2 -37.82 71.93 36.44
CA THR A 2 -37.93 72.89 37.56
C THR A 2 -37.33 72.55 38.94
N THR A 3 -36.11 73.08 39.10
CA THR A 3 -35.42 73.69 40.26
C THR A 3 -36.32 74.48 41.23
N PRO A 4 -35.83 74.87 42.43
CA PRO A 4 -35.23 76.21 42.52
C PRO A 4 -33.98 76.36 43.42
N THR A 5 -33.23 77.39 43.02
CA THR A 5 -32.02 78.03 43.55
C THR A 5 -32.23 78.97 44.73
N HIS A 6 -31.20 79.16 45.57
CA HIS A 6 -30.70 80.43 46.17
C HIS A 6 -29.66 80.07 47.27
N ARG A 7 -28.58 80.79 47.59
CA ARG A 7 -27.93 82.04 47.14
C ARG A 7 -26.52 82.08 47.79
N LEU A 8 -25.56 82.58 47.02
CA LEU A 8 -24.27 83.22 47.30
C LEU A 8 -23.86 83.53 48.75
N GLU A 9 -22.58 83.30 49.09
CA GLU A 9 -21.65 84.39 49.46
C GLU A 9 -20.17 83.97 49.36
N ASP A 10 -19.38 84.90 48.86
CA ASP A 10 -17.96 84.88 48.51
C ASP A 10 -17.15 85.54 49.63
N ASN A 11 -15.99 84.99 49.99
CA ASN A 11 -14.86 85.79 50.48
C ASN A 11 -13.56 84.96 50.49
N SER A 12 -12.69 85.29 49.54
CA SER A 12 -11.24 85.04 49.58
C SER A 12 -10.55 86.27 50.23
N PRO A 13 -9.20 86.38 50.35
CA PRO A 13 -8.14 85.41 50.64
C PRO A 13 -7.17 85.93 51.76
N SER A 14 -6.18 85.15 52.20
CA SER A 14 -4.83 85.70 52.42
C SER A 14 -3.77 84.61 52.57
N MET A 15 -2.58 84.94 52.07
CA MET A 15 -1.40 84.13 51.87
C MET A 15 -0.26 84.81 52.64
N SER A 16 0.48 84.09 53.50
CA SER A 16 1.83 84.46 53.99
C SER A 16 2.33 83.41 55.00
N THR A 17 3.60 83.01 55.16
CA THR A 17 4.81 82.85 54.32
C THR A 17 5.85 82.05 55.16
N TYR A 18 6.87 81.47 54.48
CA TYR A 18 8.26 81.19 54.92
C TYR A 18 8.68 79.90 55.67
N LEU A 19 9.22 78.96 54.87
CA LEU A 19 10.60 78.43 54.83
C LEU A 19 11.38 77.99 56.11
N SER A 20 11.71 76.69 56.07
CA SER A 20 13.04 76.05 56.11
C SER A 20 13.82 75.87 57.41
N ALA A 21 14.21 74.61 57.64
CA ALA A 21 15.56 74.26 58.12
C ALA A 21 15.98 72.92 57.51
N ALA A 22 17.13 72.93 56.83
CA ALA A 22 17.81 71.77 56.29
C ALA A 22 19.03 71.42 57.15
N GLU A 23 19.41 70.15 57.08
CA GLU A 23 20.76 69.60 57.26
C GLU A 23 21.36 69.29 58.67
N ARG A 24 21.87 68.04 58.73
CA ARG A 24 22.97 67.47 59.54
C ARG A 24 22.68 67.01 60.98
N ARG A 25 22.53 65.68 61.13
CA ARG A 25 23.57 64.79 61.71
C ARG A 25 23.23 63.29 61.58
N SER A 26 23.90 62.66 60.62
CA SER A 26 24.58 61.35 60.68
C SER A 26 24.88 60.83 62.10
N ASN A 27 24.49 59.60 62.46
CA ASN A 27 25.24 58.35 62.22
C ASN A 27 24.61 57.11 62.91
N ASN A 28 24.56 56.02 62.12
CA ASN A 28 24.82 54.61 62.49
C ASN A 28 23.68 53.61 62.79
N THR A 29 23.91 52.40 62.26
CA THR A 29 23.26 51.09 62.40
C THR A 29 21.87 50.90 61.75
N GLY A 30 21.68 50.21 60.63
CA GLY A 30 22.54 49.25 59.92
C GLY A 30 22.22 47.80 60.28
N ALA A 31 21.06 47.29 59.85
CA ALA A 31 20.77 45.88 59.56
C ALA A 31 19.32 45.76 59.05
N ASN A 32 19.06 44.82 58.14
CA ASN A 32 17.74 44.41 57.63
C ASN A 32 17.16 45.09 56.38
N LEU A 33 17.97 45.35 55.36
CA LEU A 33 17.41 45.60 54.01
C LEU A 33 18.25 44.98 52.88
N ASN A 34 18.72 43.74 53.05
CA ASN A 34 19.44 43.00 51.99
C ASN A 34 19.00 41.54 51.79
N VAL A 35 17.86 41.10 52.36
CA VAL A 35 17.36 39.72 52.19
C VAL A 35 16.36 39.58 51.03
N PHE A 36 15.79 40.69 50.54
CA PHE A 36 14.75 40.66 49.49
C PHE A 36 15.23 40.87 48.05
N LYS A 37 16.50 41.24 47.81
CA LYS A 37 17.03 41.40 46.44
C LYS A 37 17.79 40.16 45.91
N THR A 38 18.26 39.28 46.79
CA THR A 38 19.04 38.09 46.39
C THR A 38 18.14 36.89 46.01
N HIS A 39 16.91 36.83 46.53
CA HIS A 39 15.96 35.77 46.20
C HIS A 39 15.18 36.01 44.89
N ALA A 40 15.07 37.27 44.45
CA ALA A 40 14.40 37.59 43.18
C ALA A 40 15.27 37.26 41.96
N ILE A 41 16.60 37.40 42.06
CA ILE A 41 17.53 37.10 40.96
C ILE A 41 17.79 35.58 40.86
N ALA A 42 17.82 34.86 41.99
CA ALA A 42 17.90 33.40 42.01
C ALA A 42 16.61 32.73 41.49
N ALA A 43 15.43 33.27 41.80
CA ALA A 43 14.16 32.76 41.28
C ALA A 43 13.99 33.04 39.78
N PHE A 44 14.49 34.17 39.26
CA PHE A 44 14.44 34.48 37.83
C PHE A 44 15.44 33.64 37.01
N ALA A 45 16.61 33.30 37.57
CA ALA A 45 17.57 32.39 36.95
C ALA A 45 17.10 30.92 36.97
N LEU A 46 16.31 30.51 37.97
CA LEU A 46 15.74 29.15 38.05
C LEU A 46 14.52 28.97 37.13
N VAL A 47 13.74 30.03 36.87
CA VAL A 47 12.65 30.01 35.90
C VAL A 47 13.17 30.05 34.46
N ILE A 48 14.26 30.77 34.17
CA ILE A 48 14.87 30.77 32.83
C ILE A 48 15.58 29.43 32.53
N SER A 49 16.20 28.78 33.52
CA SER A 49 16.77 27.42 33.33
C SER A 49 15.68 26.33 33.22
N ALA A 50 14.54 26.47 33.90
CA ALA A 50 13.40 25.57 33.73
C ALA A 50 12.70 25.71 32.36
N PHE A 51 12.76 26.90 31.73
CA PHE A 51 12.23 27.13 30.38
C PHE A 51 13.19 26.66 29.27
N VAL A 52 14.50 26.64 29.48
CA VAL A 52 15.48 26.14 28.50
C VAL A 52 15.62 24.61 28.52
N PHE A 53 15.38 23.95 29.67
CA PHE A 53 15.47 22.48 29.75
C PHE A 53 14.20 21.72 29.32
N ASN A 54 13.02 22.36 29.32
CA ASN A 54 11.78 21.71 28.87
C ASN A 54 11.47 21.90 27.37
N ALA A 55 12.24 22.72 26.66
CA ALA A 55 12.12 22.84 25.21
C ALA A 55 12.51 21.55 24.47
N ASN A 56 13.33 20.68 25.08
CA ASN A 56 13.83 19.46 24.44
C ASN A 56 12.84 18.27 24.48
N ALA A 57 11.76 18.34 25.27
CA ALA A 57 10.70 17.33 25.23
C ALA A 57 9.68 17.58 24.10
N ALA A 58 9.54 18.83 23.64
CA ALA A 58 8.62 19.20 22.57
C ALA A 58 9.19 18.94 21.16
N VAL A 59 10.50 18.73 21.01
CA VAL A 59 11.14 18.49 19.70
C VAL A 59 10.73 17.15 19.10
N ASN A 60 10.26 16.17 19.89
CA ASN A 60 9.73 14.90 19.37
C ASN A 60 8.35 15.01 18.70
N THR A 61 7.73 16.21 18.69
CA THR A 61 6.41 16.45 18.06
C THR A 61 6.44 17.47 16.92
N ALA A 62 7.57 18.13 16.69
CA ALA A 62 7.70 19.05 15.56
C ALA A 62 7.94 18.26 14.26
N SER A 63 7.13 18.54 13.23
CA SER A 63 7.30 17.96 11.90
C SER A 63 8.69 18.32 11.33
N THR A 64 9.41 17.30 10.87
CA THR A 64 10.70 17.40 10.16
C THR A 64 10.56 16.96 8.71
N ALA A 65 11.56 17.21 7.87
CA ALA A 65 11.63 16.78 6.48
C ALA A 65 11.33 15.27 6.35
N GLY A 66 11.88 14.47 7.27
CA GLY A 66 11.66 13.02 7.30
C GLY A 66 10.21 12.63 7.59
N SER A 67 9.58 13.22 8.61
CA SER A 67 8.19 12.91 8.93
C SER A 67 7.21 13.41 7.87
N VAL A 68 7.44 14.61 7.33
CA VAL A 68 6.58 15.19 6.29
C VAL A 68 6.72 14.40 4.98
N LEU A 69 7.94 13.98 4.60
CA LEU A 69 8.16 13.11 3.45
C LEU A 69 7.38 11.79 3.59
N ARG A 70 7.50 11.12 4.75
CA ARG A 70 6.79 9.86 5.02
C ARG A 70 5.27 10.01 4.89
N ASP A 71 4.72 11.11 5.41
CA ASP A 71 3.27 11.36 5.38
C ASP A 71 2.77 11.84 4.00
N ALA A 72 3.66 12.36 3.14
CA ALA A 72 3.38 12.81 1.78
C ALA A 72 3.52 11.70 0.72
N GLN A 73 4.30 10.65 1.01
CA GLN A 73 4.46 9.54 0.08
C GLN A 73 3.10 8.88 -0.21
N PRO A 74 2.76 8.67 -1.49
CA PRO A 74 1.50 8.02 -1.83
C PRO A 74 1.47 6.62 -1.23
N SER A 75 0.33 6.25 -0.65
CA SER A 75 0.11 4.87 -0.27
C SER A 75 0.13 4.02 -1.55
N GLU A 76 1.11 3.12 -1.67
CA GLU A 76 1.11 2.15 -2.75
C GLU A 76 -0.04 1.17 -2.50
N GLY A 77 -1.20 1.47 -3.09
CA GLY A 77 -2.31 0.53 -3.16
C GLY A 77 -1.93 -0.59 -4.12
N PHE A 78 -2.19 -1.84 -3.71
CA PHE A 78 -2.23 -2.99 -4.62
C PHE A 78 -3.43 -2.85 -5.56
N ALA A 79 -3.35 -1.95 -6.55
CA ALA A 79 -4.26 -1.99 -7.68
C ALA A 79 -3.62 -2.93 -8.72
N PRO A 80 -4.15 -4.15 -8.93
CA PRO A 80 -3.81 -4.87 -10.15
C PRO A 80 -4.34 -4.04 -11.33
N LEU A 81 -3.44 -3.59 -12.20
CA LEU A 81 -3.79 -3.32 -13.60
C LEU A 81 -4.00 -4.70 -14.23
N THR A 82 -5.15 -5.33 -13.99
CA THR A 82 -5.52 -6.54 -14.73
C THR A 82 -6.35 -6.08 -15.92
N SER A 83 -5.77 -6.17 -17.12
CA SER A 83 -6.54 -6.23 -18.35
C SER A 83 -7.43 -7.48 -18.28
N GLU A 84 -8.71 -7.34 -18.65
CA GLU A 84 -9.57 -8.50 -18.87
C GLU A 84 -9.01 -9.28 -20.05
N THR A 85 -8.55 -10.50 -19.77
CA THR A 85 -7.97 -11.38 -20.77
C THR A 85 -8.88 -12.59 -20.92
N GLU A 86 -9.30 -12.85 -22.15
CA GLU A 86 -10.15 -13.98 -22.49
C GLU A 86 -9.32 -15.12 -23.09
N LEU A 87 -9.53 -16.33 -22.57
CA LEU A 87 -9.12 -17.57 -23.21
C LEU A 87 -10.36 -18.15 -23.90
N SER A 88 -10.34 -18.21 -25.21
CA SER A 88 -11.41 -18.83 -26.00
C SER A 88 -10.94 -20.14 -26.62
N VAL A 89 -11.74 -21.18 -26.46
CA VAL A 89 -11.56 -22.47 -27.11
C VAL A 89 -12.74 -22.66 -28.05
N GLU A 90 -12.47 -22.70 -29.35
CA GLU A 90 -13.51 -22.94 -30.35
C GLU A 90 -13.89 -24.43 -30.31
N GLY A 91 -15.12 -24.72 -29.89
CA GLY A 91 -15.61 -26.08 -29.74
C GLY A 91 -16.01 -26.72 -31.07
N GLN A 92 -15.73 -28.02 -31.21
CA GLN A 92 -16.38 -28.87 -32.21
C GLN A 92 -17.54 -29.66 -31.57
N ASP A 93 -18.60 -29.84 -32.35
CA ASP A 93 -19.85 -30.49 -31.98
C ASP A 93 -19.67 -31.89 -31.38
N ILE A 94 -20.45 -32.17 -30.33
CA ILE A 94 -20.51 -33.49 -29.69
C ILE A 94 -21.55 -34.31 -30.43
N VAL A 95 -21.10 -35.27 -31.25
CA VAL A 95 -21.99 -36.25 -31.89
C VAL A 95 -22.44 -37.26 -30.83
N SER A 96 -23.75 -37.45 -30.69
CA SER A 96 -24.33 -38.46 -29.77
C SER A 96 -24.05 -39.88 -30.27
N PRO A 97 -23.72 -40.85 -29.39
CA PRO A 97 -23.49 -42.23 -29.83
C PRO A 97 -24.78 -42.90 -30.31
N ALA A 98 -24.69 -43.68 -31.39
CA ALA A 98 -25.80 -44.50 -31.89
C ALA A 98 -26.09 -45.69 -30.95
N GLN A 99 -27.35 -46.14 -30.88
CA GLN A 99 -27.75 -47.35 -30.15
C GLN A 99 -27.07 -48.60 -30.75
N SER A 100 -26.45 -49.43 -29.90
CA SER A 100 -25.81 -50.69 -30.29
C SER A 100 -26.30 -51.85 -29.44
N ALA A 101 -26.27 -53.06 -30.00
CA ALA A 101 -26.38 -54.28 -29.19
C ALA A 101 -25.18 -54.40 -28.23
N PRO A 102 -25.38 -55.02 -27.05
CA PRO A 102 -24.28 -55.26 -26.10
C PRO A 102 -23.35 -56.38 -26.58
N PHE A 103 -22.05 -56.24 -26.31
CA PHE A 103 -21.01 -57.22 -26.63
C PHE A 103 -20.02 -57.39 -25.47
N LEU A 104 -19.38 -58.56 -25.38
CA LEU A 104 -18.44 -58.87 -24.30
C LEU A 104 -17.10 -58.15 -24.49
N VAL A 105 -16.70 -57.33 -23.53
CA VAL A 105 -15.38 -56.69 -23.46
C VAL A 105 -14.47 -57.57 -22.61
N LYS A 106 -13.49 -58.26 -23.21
CA LYS A 106 -12.52 -59.09 -22.49
C LYS A 106 -11.27 -58.31 -22.09
N VAL A 107 -10.72 -57.52 -23.01
CA VAL A 107 -9.47 -56.78 -22.82
C VAL A 107 -9.66 -55.35 -23.31
N ILE A 108 -9.13 -54.40 -22.55
CA ILE A 108 -9.06 -53.00 -22.96
C ILE A 108 -7.59 -52.65 -23.16
N GLU A 109 -7.23 -52.25 -24.39
CA GLU A 109 -5.90 -51.77 -24.75
C GLU A 109 -5.93 -50.25 -24.83
N ILE A 110 -5.12 -49.55 -24.04
CA ILE A 110 -5.02 -48.09 -24.07
C ILE A 110 -3.71 -47.70 -24.76
N THR A 111 -3.81 -46.84 -25.78
CA THR A 111 -2.66 -46.32 -26.55
C THR A 111 -2.68 -44.79 -26.59
N GLY A 112 -1.54 -44.16 -26.88
CA GLY A 112 -1.44 -42.69 -27.06
C GLY A 112 -1.25 -41.89 -25.76
N ASN A 113 -1.29 -42.55 -24.60
CA ASN A 113 -1.02 -41.95 -23.30
C ASN A 113 0.49 -41.81 -23.05
N THR A 114 1.01 -40.58 -23.11
CA THR A 114 2.42 -40.27 -22.78
C THR A 114 2.56 -39.56 -21.43
N LEU A 115 1.48 -38.92 -20.94
CA LEU A 115 1.46 -38.20 -19.67
C LEU A 115 1.17 -39.09 -18.46
N PHE A 116 0.37 -40.14 -18.64
CA PHE A 116 -0.01 -41.07 -17.57
C PHE A 116 0.27 -42.52 -17.96
N SER A 117 0.63 -43.35 -16.99
CA SER A 117 0.88 -44.77 -17.23
C SER A 117 -0.39 -45.51 -17.65
N THR A 118 -0.23 -46.52 -18.49
CA THR A 118 -1.34 -47.36 -18.94
C THR A 118 -2.05 -48.05 -17.77
N ASP A 119 -1.32 -48.46 -16.73
CA ASP A 119 -1.89 -49.06 -15.52
C ASP A 119 -2.85 -48.09 -14.80
N THR A 120 -2.47 -46.82 -14.69
CA THR A 120 -3.30 -45.78 -14.06
C THR A 120 -4.62 -45.63 -14.83
N LEU A 121 -4.55 -45.58 -16.16
CA LEU A 121 -5.74 -45.40 -16.99
C LEU A 121 -6.60 -46.67 -17.05
N THR A 122 -5.98 -47.85 -17.07
CA THR A 122 -6.67 -49.14 -17.07
C THR A 122 -7.45 -49.34 -15.78
N ALA A 123 -6.88 -48.93 -14.62
CA ALA A 123 -7.58 -48.98 -13.34
C ALA A 123 -8.90 -48.17 -13.34
N LEU A 124 -8.98 -47.06 -14.08
CA LEU A 124 -10.20 -46.23 -14.19
C LEU A 124 -11.33 -46.95 -14.93
N VAL A 125 -10.99 -47.88 -15.83
CA VAL A 125 -11.94 -48.62 -16.69
C VAL A 125 -11.98 -50.11 -16.40
N ALA A 126 -11.30 -50.57 -15.34
CA ALA A 126 -11.20 -52.00 -15.01
C ALA A 126 -12.56 -52.66 -14.78
N TYR A 127 -13.54 -51.91 -14.25
CA TYR A 127 -14.91 -52.38 -14.06
C TYR A 127 -15.64 -52.76 -15.36
N ALA A 128 -15.17 -52.26 -16.51
CA ALA A 128 -15.73 -52.54 -17.82
C ALA A 128 -15.18 -53.84 -18.45
N GLN A 129 -14.02 -54.34 -17.97
CA GLN A 129 -13.48 -55.61 -18.43
C GLN A 129 -14.28 -56.79 -17.85
N GLY A 130 -14.54 -57.79 -18.68
CA GLY A 130 -15.36 -58.97 -18.36
C GLY A 130 -16.88 -58.73 -18.41
N GLN A 131 -17.35 -57.54 -18.78
CA GLN A 131 -18.77 -57.18 -18.86
C GLN A 131 -19.29 -57.18 -20.31
N SER A 132 -20.60 -57.41 -20.48
CA SER A 132 -21.28 -57.23 -21.76
C SER A 132 -21.83 -55.81 -21.84
N LEU A 133 -21.20 -54.95 -22.65
CA LEU A 133 -21.48 -53.51 -22.70
C LEU A 133 -22.00 -53.09 -24.06
N THR A 134 -22.88 -52.10 -24.07
CA THR A 134 -23.24 -51.32 -25.26
C THR A 134 -22.16 -50.27 -25.59
N LEU A 135 -22.19 -49.74 -26.81
CA LEU A 135 -21.28 -48.68 -27.23
C LEU A 135 -21.45 -47.39 -26.40
N ALA A 136 -22.67 -47.14 -25.89
CA ALA A 136 -22.95 -46.03 -24.98
C ALA A 136 -22.27 -46.23 -23.61
N GLU A 137 -22.38 -47.43 -23.03
CA GLU A 137 -21.74 -47.74 -21.74
C GLU A 137 -20.21 -47.75 -21.85
N LEU A 138 -19.68 -48.25 -22.96
CA LEU A 138 -18.25 -48.19 -23.24
C LEU A 138 -17.77 -46.75 -23.45
N SER A 139 -18.56 -45.91 -24.12
CA SER A 139 -18.28 -44.47 -24.24
C SER A 139 -18.25 -43.78 -22.88
N ALA A 140 -19.12 -44.17 -21.94
CA ALA A 140 -19.08 -43.67 -20.57
C ALA A 140 -17.82 -44.10 -19.81
N ALA A 141 -17.31 -45.32 -20.05
CA ALA A 141 -16.02 -45.76 -19.50
C ALA A 141 -14.85 -44.93 -20.06
N VAL A 142 -14.84 -44.69 -21.38
CA VAL A 142 -13.84 -43.84 -22.05
C VAL A 142 -13.90 -42.39 -21.57
N ALA A 143 -15.10 -41.88 -21.28
CA ALA A 143 -15.29 -40.54 -20.72
C ALA A 143 -14.57 -40.38 -19.37
N ARG A 144 -14.46 -41.43 -18.53
CA ARG A 144 -13.71 -41.37 -17.27
C ARG A 144 -12.22 -41.13 -17.47
N ILE A 145 -11.62 -41.70 -18.52
CA ILE A 145 -10.23 -41.42 -18.89
C ILE A 145 -10.10 -39.94 -19.29
N THR A 146 -11.03 -39.44 -20.11
CA THR A 146 -11.06 -38.03 -20.52
C THR A 146 -11.19 -37.09 -19.32
N ASP A 147 -12.10 -37.40 -18.39
CA ASP A 147 -12.33 -36.59 -17.19
C ASP A 147 -11.13 -36.65 -16.23
N TYR A 148 -10.44 -37.79 -16.15
CA TYR A 148 -9.17 -37.89 -15.43
C TYR A 148 -8.15 -36.91 -15.99
N TYR A 149 -7.88 -36.94 -17.31
CA TYR A 149 -6.97 -35.99 -17.95
C TYR A 149 -7.35 -34.52 -17.68
N ARG A 150 -8.64 -34.18 -17.80
CA ARG A 150 -9.15 -32.84 -17.53
C ARG A 150 -8.93 -32.42 -16.08
N SER A 151 -9.19 -33.32 -15.13
CA SER A 151 -8.95 -33.07 -13.69
C SER A 151 -7.47 -32.84 -13.37
N GLN A 152 -6.57 -33.44 -14.15
CA GLN A 152 -5.12 -33.27 -14.03
C GLN A 152 -4.57 -32.06 -14.81
N GLY A 153 -5.44 -31.22 -15.39
CA GLY A 153 -5.03 -29.96 -16.04
C GLY A 153 -4.78 -30.04 -17.54
N TYR A 154 -5.30 -31.07 -18.22
CA TYR A 154 -5.22 -31.23 -19.68
C TYR A 154 -6.61 -31.12 -20.33
N PRO A 155 -7.16 -29.89 -20.46
CA PRO A 155 -8.56 -29.68 -20.82
C PRO A 155 -8.93 -30.16 -22.24
N LEU A 156 -7.95 -30.21 -23.14
CA LEU A 156 -8.14 -30.59 -24.54
C LEU A 156 -7.85 -32.07 -24.82
N ALA A 157 -7.34 -32.82 -23.85
CA ALA A 157 -7.11 -34.25 -24.03
C ALA A 157 -8.44 -35.01 -24.13
N ARG A 158 -8.49 -36.03 -24.98
CA ARG A 158 -9.66 -36.87 -25.18
C ARG A 158 -9.28 -38.33 -25.36
N ALA A 159 -9.97 -39.23 -24.68
CA ALA A 159 -9.94 -40.64 -25.03
C ALA A 159 -11.07 -40.94 -26.03
N ILE A 160 -10.77 -41.69 -27.08
CA ILE A 160 -11.72 -42.08 -28.12
C ILE A 160 -11.60 -43.57 -28.43
N ILE A 161 -12.68 -44.13 -28.97
CA ILE A 161 -12.68 -45.48 -29.53
C ILE A 161 -12.55 -45.29 -31.05
N PRO A 162 -11.38 -45.58 -31.66
CA PRO A 162 -11.25 -45.52 -33.10
C PRO A 162 -12.15 -46.58 -33.76
N ALA A 163 -12.51 -46.36 -35.03
CA ALA A 163 -13.21 -47.35 -35.83
C ALA A 163 -12.37 -48.64 -35.88
N GLN A 164 -12.92 -49.73 -35.37
CA GLN A 164 -12.27 -51.03 -35.29
C GLN A 164 -13.33 -52.13 -35.33
N GLU A 165 -12.97 -53.28 -35.89
CA GLU A 165 -13.74 -54.50 -35.66
C GLU A 165 -13.40 -55.05 -34.29
N ILE A 166 -14.42 -55.22 -33.44
CA ILE A 166 -14.24 -55.83 -32.11
C ILE A 166 -14.27 -57.34 -32.29
N ALA A 167 -13.15 -57.89 -32.77
CA ALA A 167 -12.92 -59.33 -32.81
C ALA A 167 -12.44 -59.80 -31.42
N ASP A 168 -12.93 -60.97 -30.99
CA ASP A 168 -12.53 -61.65 -29.75
C ASP A 168 -12.75 -60.90 -28.41
N GLY A 169 -13.42 -59.75 -28.45
CA GLY A 169 -13.72 -58.92 -27.27
C GLY A 169 -12.58 -57.97 -26.85
N VAL A 170 -11.63 -57.67 -27.76
CA VAL A 170 -10.57 -56.69 -27.50
C VAL A 170 -11.03 -55.30 -27.95
N VAL A 171 -11.01 -54.34 -27.03
CA VAL A 171 -11.37 -52.94 -27.30
C VAL A 171 -10.13 -52.06 -27.18
N ARG A 172 -9.76 -51.38 -28.28
CA ARG A 172 -8.71 -50.37 -28.27
C ARG A 172 -9.28 -49.00 -27.95
N ILE A 173 -8.72 -48.33 -26.96
CA ILE A 173 -8.97 -46.92 -26.62
C ILE A 173 -7.73 -46.13 -26.99
N ASN A 174 -7.89 -45.11 -27.82
CA ASN A 174 -6.82 -44.19 -28.17
C ASN A 174 -6.95 -42.87 -27.40
N VAL A 175 -5.91 -42.48 -26.68
CA VAL A 175 -5.85 -41.20 -25.98
C VAL A 175 -5.17 -40.17 -26.88
N LEU A 176 -5.92 -39.13 -27.22
CA LEU A 176 -5.46 -37.97 -27.95
C LEU A 176 -5.02 -36.90 -26.96
N GLU A 177 -3.72 -36.87 -26.69
CA GLU A 177 -3.10 -35.77 -25.95
C GLU A 177 -2.86 -34.60 -26.91
N ALA A 178 -3.71 -33.56 -26.81
CA ALA A 178 -3.64 -32.40 -27.68
C ALA A 178 -2.28 -31.71 -27.56
N ARG A 179 -1.60 -31.47 -28.69
CA ARG A 179 -0.29 -30.80 -28.75
C ARG A 179 -0.38 -29.46 -29.47
N PHE A 180 0.49 -28.53 -29.11
CA PHE A 180 0.60 -27.28 -29.87
C PHE A 180 1.04 -27.58 -31.30
N GLY A 181 0.27 -27.10 -32.27
CA GLY A 181 0.67 -27.04 -33.67
C GLY A 181 1.54 -25.81 -33.89
N THR A 182 1.07 -24.88 -34.73
CA THR A 182 1.71 -23.59 -34.96
C THR A 182 1.34 -22.61 -33.85
N ILE A 183 2.31 -21.82 -33.38
CA ILE A 183 2.09 -20.73 -32.43
C ILE A 183 2.37 -19.42 -33.15
N THR A 184 1.36 -18.56 -33.28
CA THR A 184 1.44 -17.31 -34.04
C THR A 184 1.10 -16.13 -33.15
N LEU A 185 1.97 -15.12 -33.12
CA LEU A 185 1.73 -13.83 -32.46
C LEU A 185 1.34 -12.77 -33.51
N THR A 186 0.17 -12.14 -33.33
CA THR A 186 -0.26 -10.96 -34.09
C THR A 186 -0.30 -9.75 -33.17
N ASN A 187 0.69 -8.86 -33.33
CA ASN A 187 0.82 -7.67 -32.51
C ASN A 187 0.39 -6.41 -33.28
N THR A 188 -0.66 -5.76 -32.79
CA THR A 188 -1.09 -4.43 -33.24
C THR A 188 -0.93 -3.36 -32.15
N SER A 189 -0.35 -3.74 -31.01
CA SER A 189 -0.04 -2.83 -29.90
C SER A 189 1.22 -2.02 -30.17
N LEU A 190 1.47 -1.02 -29.32
CA LEU A 190 2.71 -0.25 -29.33
C LEU A 190 3.84 -0.92 -28.53
N VAL A 191 3.63 -2.10 -27.92
CA VAL A 191 4.71 -2.82 -27.23
C VAL A 191 5.54 -3.58 -28.26
N ASP A 192 6.86 -3.55 -28.10
CA ASP A 192 7.81 -4.23 -28.96
C ASP A 192 7.53 -5.74 -29.04
N THR A 193 7.39 -6.25 -30.26
CA THR A 193 7.11 -7.67 -30.52
C THR A 193 8.11 -8.63 -29.85
N PRO A 194 9.44 -8.36 -29.83
CA PRO A 194 10.39 -9.24 -29.14
C PRO A 194 10.10 -9.47 -27.65
N LEU A 195 9.55 -8.47 -26.94
CA LEU A 195 9.16 -8.63 -25.54
C LEU A 195 7.97 -9.59 -25.40
N LEU A 196 6.99 -9.46 -26.29
CA LEU A 196 5.80 -10.31 -26.31
C LEU A 196 6.16 -11.75 -26.68
N GLU A 197 7.04 -11.94 -27.68
CA GLU A 197 7.58 -13.25 -28.05
C GLU A 197 8.32 -13.90 -26.88
N ALA A 198 9.20 -13.14 -26.20
CA ALA A 198 9.91 -13.63 -25.02
C ALA A 198 8.97 -14.03 -23.87
N THR A 199 7.79 -13.42 -23.79
CA THR A 199 6.76 -13.72 -22.77
C THR A 199 6.05 -15.04 -23.03
N ILE A 200 5.86 -15.42 -24.30
CA ILE A 200 5.23 -16.69 -24.68
C ILE A 200 6.21 -17.80 -25.05
N ALA A 201 7.53 -17.54 -24.96
CA ALA A 201 8.58 -18.44 -25.42
C ALA A 201 8.62 -19.82 -24.72
N SER A 202 7.96 -19.97 -23.57
CA SER A 202 7.81 -21.27 -22.91
C SER A 202 6.81 -22.21 -23.59
N LEU A 203 5.98 -21.69 -24.50
CA LEU A 203 5.03 -22.47 -25.28
C LEU A 203 5.74 -22.94 -26.56
N LEU A 204 5.91 -24.26 -26.71
CA LEU A 204 6.63 -24.86 -27.83
C LEU A 204 5.72 -25.70 -28.71
N SER A 205 5.93 -25.64 -30.03
CA SER A 205 5.28 -26.56 -30.97
C SER A 205 5.61 -28.02 -30.62
N GLY A 206 4.63 -28.91 -30.73
CA GLY A 206 4.72 -30.33 -30.37
C GLY A 206 4.57 -30.65 -28.87
N GLN A 207 4.63 -29.64 -27.99
CA GLN A 207 4.40 -29.82 -26.56
C GLN A 207 2.91 -30.10 -26.28
N VAL A 208 2.63 -30.97 -25.30
CA VAL A 208 1.26 -31.23 -24.86
C VAL A 208 0.66 -29.97 -24.23
N ILE A 209 -0.57 -29.65 -24.62
CA ILE A 209 -1.29 -28.45 -24.18
C ILE A 209 -1.79 -28.67 -22.75
N GLY A 210 -1.07 -28.07 -21.80
CA GLY A 210 -1.45 -28.04 -20.39
C GLY A 210 -2.06 -26.69 -19.99
N LYS A 211 -3.05 -26.73 -19.10
CA LYS A 211 -3.71 -25.53 -18.56
C LYS A 211 -2.73 -24.60 -17.84
N ALA A 212 -1.80 -25.14 -17.06
CA ALA A 212 -0.85 -24.35 -16.28
C ALA A 212 0.04 -23.45 -17.16
N ALA A 213 0.60 -24.01 -18.24
CA ALA A 213 1.46 -23.26 -19.17
C ALA A 213 0.67 -22.16 -19.92
N LEU A 214 -0.55 -22.46 -20.35
CA LEU A 214 -1.43 -21.47 -20.97
C LEU A 214 -1.81 -20.35 -20.00
N ASP A 215 -2.24 -20.70 -18.78
CA ASP A 215 -2.59 -19.72 -17.77
C ASP A 215 -1.38 -18.84 -17.40
N GLU A 216 -0.18 -19.42 -17.26
CA GLU A 216 1.04 -18.65 -16.98
C GLU A 216 1.34 -17.64 -18.09
N ALA A 217 1.39 -18.07 -19.35
CA ALA A 217 1.65 -17.19 -20.48
C ALA A 217 0.58 -16.09 -20.61
N LEU A 218 -0.70 -16.44 -20.38
CA LEU A 218 -1.81 -15.49 -20.41
C LEU A 218 -1.66 -14.42 -19.34
N LEU A 219 -1.33 -14.85 -18.11
CA LEU A 219 -1.18 -13.94 -16.98
C LEU A 219 0.04 -13.05 -17.14
N GLN A 220 1.16 -13.56 -17.63
CA GLN A 220 2.35 -12.76 -17.91
C GLN A 220 2.08 -11.71 -18.99
N LEU A 221 1.39 -12.06 -20.08
CA LEU A 221 0.93 -11.10 -21.09
C LEU A 221 -0.03 -10.06 -20.49
N SER A 222 -0.99 -10.47 -19.68
CA SER A 222 -1.95 -9.56 -19.03
C SER A 222 -1.29 -8.57 -18.07
N ASP A 223 -0.11 -8.93 -17.54
CA ASP A 223 0.67 -8.07 -16.67
C ASP A 223 1.47 -7.02 -17.47
N ILE A 224 1.58 -7.11 -18.80
CA ILE A 224 2.27 -6.12 -19.64
C ILE A 224 1.39 -4.88 -19.81
N PRO A 225 1.80 -3.71 -19.30
CA PRO A 225 1.07 -2.46 -19.49
C PRO A 225 1.04 -2.03 -20.96
N GLY A 226 -0.11 -1.50 -21.40
CA GLY A 226 -0.27 -0.94 -22.74
C GLY A 226 -0.77 -1.93 -23.77
N ILE A 227 -1.09 -3.16 -23.38
CA ILE A 227 -1.71 -4.16 -24.24
C ILE A 227 -3.02 -4.69 -23.66
N VAL A 228 -3.91 -5.09 -24.56
CA VAL A 228 -4.99 -6.05 -24.30
C VAL A 228 -4.61 -7.32 -25.05
N SER A 229 -4.47 -8.43 -24.34
CA SER A 229 -4.06 -9.71 -24.92
C SER A 229 -5.25 -10.67 -25.00
N ALA A 230 -5.22 -11.56 -25.99
CA ALA A 230 -6.11 -12.70 -26.08
C ALA A 230 -5.35 -13.91 -26.62
N MET A 231 -5.74 -15.11 -26.18
CA MET A 231 -5.23 -16.37 -26.70
C MET A 231 -6.38 -17.23 -27.22
N THR A 232 -6.28 -17.67 -28.46
CA THR A 232 -7.29 -18.48 -29.14
C THR A 232 -6.67 -19.77 -29.64
N LEU A 233 -7.26 -20.89 -29.26
CA LEU A 233 -6.87 -22.22 -29.75
C LEU A 233 -7.77 -22.62 -30.90
N LYS A 234 -7.16 -22.97 -32.03
CA LYS A 234 -7.83 -23.42 -33.26
C LYS A 234 -7.42 -24.86 -33.59
N PRO A 235 -8.26 -25.63 -34.29
CA PRO A 235 -7.84 -26.94 -34.83
C PRO A 235 -6.56 -26.80 -35.66
N GLY A 236 -5.55 -27.61 -35.35
CA GLY A 236 -4.26 -27.59 -36.06
C GLY A 236 -4.28 -28.43 -37.34
N GLN A 237 -3.20 -28.34 -38.12
CA GLN A 237 -3.09 -29.05 -39.41
C GLN A 237 -2.99 -30.58 -39.27
N LEU A 238 -2.42 -31.07 -38.15
CA LEU A 238 -2.29 -32.49 -37.86
C LEU A 238 -3.35 -32.93 -36.85
N ALA A 239 -3.84 -34.17 -36.99
CA ALA A 239 -4.75 -34.76 -36.02
C ALA A 239 -4.12 -34.77 -34.62
N GLY A 240 -4.88 -34.35 -33.60
CA GLY A 240 -4.37 -34.22 -32.23
C GLY A 240 -3.52 -32.97 -31.98
N THR A 241 -3.45 -32.02 -32.94
CA THR A 241 -2.79 -30.73 -32.74
C THR A 241 -3.79 -29.56 -32.71
N SER A 242 -3.42 -28.50 -32.00
CA SER A 242 -4.17 -27.24 -31.97
C SER A 242 -3.20 -26.07 -32.17
N ASP A 243 -3.50 -25.21 -33.13
CA ASP A 243 -2.75 -23.98 -33.38
C ASP A 243 -3.13 -22.91 -32.36
N LEU A 244 -2.15 -22.21 -31.83
CA LEU A 244 -2.34 -21.12 -30.86
C LEU A 244 -2.15 -19.77 -31.56
N LEU A 245 -3.21 -18.97 -31.60
CA LEU A 245 -3.16 -17.58 -32.02
C LEU A 245 -3.13 -16.68 -30.79
N VAL A 246 -2.04 -15.94 -30.62
CA VAL A 246 -1.90 -14.89 -29.62
C VAL A 246 -2.11 -13.55 -30.31
N THR A 247 -3.05 -12.75 -29.84
CA THR A 247 -3.27 -11.38 -30.34
C THR A 247 -3.03 -10.35 -29.25
N THR A 248 -2.41 -9.24 -29.62
CA THR A 248 -2.19 -8.10 -28.73
C THR A 248 -2.65 -6.82 -29.40
N ALA A 249 -3.60 -6.13 -28.78
CA ALA A 249 -4.15 -4.86 -29.23
C ALA A 249 -3.70 -3.70 -28.30
N PRO A 250 -3.73 -2.44 -28.77
CA PRO A 250 -3.43 -1.28 -27.92
C PRO A 250 -4.33 -1.21 -26.69
N GLY A 251 -3.73 -1.12 -25.51
CA GLY A 251 -4.41 -0.76 -24.26
C GLY A 251 -4.42 0.75 -24.01
N PRO A 252 -4.92 1.22 -22.85
CA PRO A 252 -4.89 2.62 -22.47
C PRO A 252 -3.45 3.18 -22.48
N ALA A 253 -3.25 4.32 -23.14
CA ALA A 253 -1.94 4.99 -23.20
C ALA A 253 -1.68 5.88 -21.98
N VAL A 254 -2.74 6.34 -21.32
CA VAL A 254 -2.67 7.21 -20.16
C VAL A 254 -3.73 6.79 -19.15
N SER A 255 -3.41 6.89 -17.87
CA SER A 255 -4.40 6.86 -16.79
C SER A 255 -3.97 7.79 -15.68
N GLY A 256 -4.92 8.28 -14.88
CA GLY A 256 -4.57 9.18 -13.80
C GLY A 256 -5.69 9.40 -12.81
N ASN A 257 -5.41 10.25 -11.83
CA ASN A 257 -6.42 10.77 -10.95
C ASN A 257 -6.02 12.11 -10.34
N ILE A 258 -7.03 12.87 -9.93
CA ILE A 258 -6.91 14.05 -9.07
C ILE A 258 -7.65 13.73 -7.78
N THR A 259 -7.04 14.06 -6.65
CA THR A 259 -7.57 13.83 -5.30
C THR A 259 -7.54 15.14 -4.51
N VAL A 260 -8.62 15.43 -3.78
CA VAL A 260 -8.69 16.50 -2.79
C VAL A 260 -9.06 15.88 -1.46
N ASP A 261 -8.24 16.10 -0.44
CA ASP A 261 -8.43 15.51 0.88
C ASP A 261 -8.12 16.48 2.02
N ASN A 262 -8.44 16.10 3.25
CA ASN A 262 -8.02 16.80 4.46
C ASN A 262 -7.08 15.97 5.35
N ASN A 263 -6.36 15.02 4.75
CA ASN A 263 -5.53 14.02 5.45
C ASN A 263 -4.17 14.60 5.90
N GLY A 264 -3.89 15.86 5.56
CA GLY A 264 -2.63 16.53 5.89
C GLY A 264 -2.43 16.82 7.37
N ASN A 265 -1.19 17.12 7.72
CA ASN A 265 -0.77 17.41 9.08
C ASN A 265 -1.18 18.85 9.50
N ALA A 266 -1.47 19.04 10.79
CA ALA A 266 -1.85 20.33 11.37
C ALA A 266 -0.83 21.45 11.11
N TYR A 267 0.47 21.12 11.09
CA TYR A 267 1.57 22.06 10.96
C TYR A 267 1.94 22.38 9.50
N THR A 268 1.64 21.50 8.54
CA THR A 268 2.00 21.69 7.12
C THR A 268 0.80 21.89 6.20
N GLY A 269 -0.42 21.98 6.77
CA GLY A 269 -1.66 22.13 6.03
C GLY A 269 -2.46 20.83 5.97
N ARG A 270 -3.73 20.91 6.42
CA ARG A 270 -4.65 19.77 6.46
C ARG A 270 -5.24 19.45 5.10
N ALA A 271 -5.74 20.48 4.41
CA ALA A 271 -6.29 20.36 3.08
C ALA A 271 -5.18 20.14 2.06
N ARG A 272 -5.31 19.12 1.23
CA ARG A 272 -4.32 18.76 0.22
C ARG A 272 -4.99 18.53 -1.13
N VAL A 273 -4.24 18.82 -2.18
CA VAL A 273 -4.59 18.48 -3.56
C VAL A 273 -3.47 17.61 -4.12
N GLY A 274 -3.82 16.42 -4.58
CA GLY A 274 -2.93 15.46 -5.20
C GLY A 274 -3.31 15.17 -6.64
N ALA A 275 -2.33 14.91 -7.49
CA ALA A 275 -2.51 14.43 -8.85
C ALA A 275 -1.53 13.29 -9.13
N ALA A 276 -2.01 12.25 -9.82
CA ALA A 276 -1.18 11.16 -10.30
C ALA A 276 -1.47 10.91 -11.79
N LEU A 277 -0.41 10.78 -12.58
CA LEU A 277 -0.47 10.50 -14.01
C LEU A 277 0.43 9.30 -14.32
N ASN A 278 -0.11 8.34 -15.05
CA ASN A 278 0.62 7.23 -15.63
C ASN A 278 0.63 7.39 -17.15
N VAL A 279 1.82 7.51 -17.73
CA VAL A 279 2.03 7.37 -19.17
C VAL A 279 2.50 5.95 -19.41
N ILE A 280 1.67 5.19 -20.11
CA ILE A 280 1.82 3.76 -20.29
C ILE A 280 2.55 3.49 -21.60
N ASN A 281 3.57 2.64 -21.53
CA ASN A 281 4.42 2.24 -22.64
C ASN A 281 5.06 3.40 -23.46
N PRO A 282 5.64 4.45 -22.83
CA PRO A 282 6.19 5.59 -23.57
C PRO A 282 7.44 5.25 -24.41
N PHE A 283 8.08 4.11 -24.15
CA PHE A 283 9.32 3.66 -24.81
C PHE A 283 9.18 2.27 -25.42
N HIS A 284 7.96 1.82 -25.73
CA HIS A 284 7.66 0.54 -26.39
C HIS A 284 8.07 -0.75 -25.63
N SER A 285 8.65 -0.64 -24.43
CA SER A 285 9.13 -1.75 -23.61
C SER A 285 8.14 -2.31 -22.57
N GLY A 286 6.85 -1.96 -22.65
CA GLY A 286 5.87 -2.33 -21.62
C GLY A 286 6.13 -1.67 -20.26
N GLY A 287 6.80 -0.51 -20.27
CA GLY A 287 7.09 0.27 -19.07
C GLY A 287 6.00 1.29 -18.72
N VAL A 288 6.04 1.84 -17.51
CA VAL A 288 5.12 2.88 -17.04
C VAL A 288 5.91 4.03 -16.46
N LEU A 289 5.73 5.23 -17.01
CA LEU A 289 6.19 6.47 -16.41
C LEU A 289 5.07 7.01 -15.51
N ARG A 290 5.35 7.16 -14.23
CA ARG A 290 4.41 7.69 -13.23
C ARG A 290 4.91 9.01 -12.68
N ILE A 291 4.02 10.01 -12.66
CA ILE A 291 4.23 11.33 -12.10
C ILE A 291 3.21 11.53 -10.99
N ASN A 292 3.65 11.89 -9.80
CA ASN A 292 2.80 12.24 -8.67
C ASN A 292 3.15 13.65 -8.20
N ALA A 293 2.14 14.44 -7.89
CA ALA A 293 2.28 15.74 -7.26
C ALA A 293 1.28 15.85 -6.10
N LEU A 294 1.67 16.49 -5.01
CA LEU A 294 0.82 16.74 -3.85
C LEU A 294 1.19 18.09 -3.26
N THR A 295 0.21 18.93 -2.97
CA THR A 295 0.42 20.23 -2.31
C THR A 295 -0.59 20.44 -1.19
N ALA A 296 -0.15 21.09 -0.13
CA ALA A 296 -0.97 21.61 0.96
C ALA A 296 -0.98 23.16 0.97
N GLY A 297 -0.77 23.77 -0.20
CA GLY A 297 -0.62 25.22 -0.34
C GLY A 297 0.74 25.68 0.18
N SER A 298 0.77 26.72 1.02
CA SER A 298 2.02 27.30 1.53
C SER A 298 2.78 26.42 2.53
N GLY A 299 2.20 25.30 2.98
CA GLY A 299 2.78 24.45 4.01
C GLY A 299 3.65 23.30 3.48
N MET A 300 3.34 22.74 2.31
CA MET A 300 4.13 21.65 1.71
C MET A 300 3.84 21.45 0.23
N ASP A 301 4.89 21.16 -0.53
CA ASP A 301 4.83 20.67 -1.91
C ASP A 301 5.68 19.40 -2.05
N TYR A 302 5.14 18.41 -2.75
CA TYR A 302 5.77 17.11 -3.02
C TYR A 302 5.62 16.75 -4.49
N GLY A 303 6.69 16.22 -5.09
CA GLY A 303 6.68 15.66 -6.43
C GLY A 303 7.47 14.36 -6.50
N ARG A 304 7.00 13.40 -7.32
CA ARG A 304 7.72 12.16 -7.63
C ARG A 304 7.55 11.78 -9.09
N ILE A 305 8.66 11.51 -9.77
CA ILE A 305 8.70 10.89 -11.09
C ILE A 305 9.35 9.52 -10.96
N SER A 306 8.76 8.51 -11.60
CA SER A 306 9.28 7.15 -11.59
C SER A 306 9.03 6.45 -12.91
N TYR A 307 9.96 5.63 -13.34
CA TYR A 307 9.79 4.76 -14.50
C TYR A 307 10.10 3.31 -14.11
N GLU A 308 9.21 2.39 -14.44
CA GLU A 308 9.40 0.95 -14.25
C GLU A 308 9.14 0.23 -15.57
N THR A 309 10.05 -0.67 -15.98
CA THR A 309 9.94 -1.42 -17.24
C THR A 309 10.20 -2.90 -17.06
N LEU A 310 9.71 -3.72 -17.99
CA LEU A 310 9.98 -5.15 -18.06
C LEU A 310 11.37 -5.37 -18.67
N VAL A 311 12.17 -6.21 -18.00
CA VAL A 311 13.52 -6.58 -18.48
C VAL A 311 13.60 -8.01 -18.99
N SER A 312 12.49 -8.76 -18.91
CA SER A 312 12.39 -10.14 -19.36
C SER A 312 10.93 -10.51 -19.64
N GLY A 313 10.70 -11.57 -20.42
CA GLY A 313 9.36 -12.15 -20.62
C GLY A 313 8.76 -12.81 -19.38
N ARG A 314 9.55 -13.06 -18.32
CA ARG A 314 9.09 -13.69 -17.06
C ARG A 314 8.54 -12.69 -16.02
N GLY A 315 8.24 -11.46 -16.43
CA GLY A 315 7.63 -10.46 -15.55
C GLY A 315 8.59 -9.72 -14.60
N THR A 316 9.91 -9.96 -14.68
CA THR A 316 10.90 -9.16 -13.92
C THR A 316 10.88 -7.71 -14.38
N ARG A 317 10.82 -6.80 -13.42
CA ARG A 317 10.80 -5.35 -13.64
C ARG A 317 11.99 -4.67 -12.99
N LEU A 318 12.50 -3.67 -13.68
CA LEU A 318 13.50 -2.74 -13.19
C LEU A 318 12.87 -1.35 -13.16
N GLY A 319 13.06 -0.62 -12.07
CA GLY A 319 12.55 0.73 -11.98
C GLY A 319 13.46 1.68 -11.22
N GLY A 320 13.22 2.97 -11.45
CA GLY A 320 13.90 4.07 -10.79
C GLY A 320 12.94 5.22 -10.53
N ALA A 321 13.24 6.00 -9.49
CA ALA A 321 12.43 7.17 -9.13
C ALA A 321 13.27 8.28 -8.53
N TYR A 322 12.77 9.49 -8.69
CA TYR A 322 13.21 10.67 -7.97
C TYR A 322 12.01 11.37 -7.35
N SER A 323 12.11 11.72 -6.07
CA SER A 323 11.12 12.56 -5.40
C SER A 323 11.75 13.70 -4.63
N ALA A 324 11.05 14.82 -4.59
CA ALA A 324 11.45 16.00 -3.84
C ALA A 324 10.26 16.56 -3.06
N LEU A 325 10.57 17.12 -1.89
CA LEU A 325 9.62 17.74 -0.97
C LEU A 325 10.22 19.04 -0.46
N ASN A 326 9.40 20.09 -0.37
CA ASN A 326 9.68 21.26 0.47
C ASN A 326 8.52 21.48 1.44
N TYR A 327 8.82 21.91 2.65
CA TYR A 327 7.79 22.22 3.64
C TYR A 327 8.13 23.46 4.47
N LYS A 328 7.08 24.06 5.04
CA LYS A 328 7.16 25.16 6.00
C LYS A 328 6.13 24.94 7.09
N LEU A 329 6.53 25.10 8.35
CA LEU A 329 5.61 24.96 9.48
C LEU A 329 4.75 26.22 9.64
N GLY A 330 3.45 26.01 9.68
CA GLY A 330 2.43 26.99 10.01
C GLY A 330 2.13 27.07 11.51
N SER A 331 1.02 27.70 11.86
CA SER A 331 0.58 27.86 13.25
C SER A 331 0.45 26.53 13.99
N PRO A 332 0.83 26.45 15.28
CA PRO A 332 1.37 27.52 16.13
C PRO A 332 2.89 27.74 16.00
N LEU A 333 3.57 26.97 15.16
CA LEU A 333 5.05 26.99 15.02
C LEU A 333 5.55 28.01 13.99
N ALA A 334 4.65 28.80 13.40
CA ALA A 334 5.00 29.80 12.38
C ALA A 334 6.05 30.82 12.86
N SER A 335 6.06 31.14 14.17
CA SER A 335 7.03 32.05 14.78
C SER A 335 8.46 31.51 14.78
N LEU A 336 8.67 30.19 14.59
CA LEU A 336 9.99 29.58 14.49
C LEU A 336 10.62 29.74 13.09
N SER A 337 9.81 30.13 12.09
CA SER A 337 10.21 30.11 10.67
C SER A 337 10.82 28.77 10.24
N ALA A 338 10.32 27.67 10.80
CA ALA A 338 10.84 26.34 10.56
C ALA A 338 10.44 25.83 9.16
N ASN A 339 11.41 25.33 8.42
CA ASN A 339 11.26 24.85 7.05
C ASN A 339 12.27 23.74 6.74
N GLY A 340 12.08 23.04 5.63
CA GLY A 340 13.04 22.04 5.21
C GLY A 340 12.72 21.42 3.86
N SER A 341 13.60 20.53 3.43
CA SER A 341 13.49 19.81 2.18
C SER A 341 13.91 18.35 2.32
N ALA A 342 13.32 17.50 1.48
CA ALA A 342 13.70 16.11 1.34
C ALA A 342 13.86 15.74 -0.12
N GLN A 343 14.88 14.95 -0.43
CA GLN A 343 15.10 14.35 -1.76
C GLN A 343 15.34 12.86 -1.60
N VAL A 344 14.75 12.05 -2.48
CA VAL A 344 14.92 10.60 -2.49
C VAL A 344 15.18 10.13 -3.91
N GLN A 345 16.24 9.35 -4.07
CA GLN A 345 16.58 8.63 -5.29
C GLN A 345 16.39 7.14 -5.02
N SER A 346 15.56 6.47 -5.82
CA SER A 346 15.24 5.06 -5.64
C SER A 346 15.62 4.27 -6.89
N LEU A 347 16.16 3.07 -6.69
CA LEU A 347 16.35 2.05 -7.73
C LEU A 347 15.82 0.72 -7.19
N TRP A 348 15.08 -0.03 -7.99
CA TRP A 348 14.56 -1.33 -7.55
C TRP A 348 14.47 -2.35 -8.68
N VAL A 349 14.56 -3.62 -8.28
CA VAL A 349 14.22 -4.78 -9.11
C VAL A 349 13.10 -5.53 -8.44
N ARG A 350 12.06 -5.88 -9.19
CA ARG A 350 10.88 -6.61 -8.71
C ARG A 350 10.65 -7.84 -9.57
N HIS A 351 10.46 -9.00 -8.95
CA HIS A 351 10.27 -10.28 -9.63
C HIS A 351 9.03 -11.02 -9.08
N PRO A 352 8.13 -11.52 -9.95
CA PRO A 352 7.05 -12.40 -9.51
C PRO A 352 7.61 -13.75 -9.04
N LEU A 353 7.42 -14.09 -7.76
CA LEU A 353 7.76 -15.41 -7.22
C LEU A 353 6.69 -16.45 -7.52
N LEU A 354 5.42 -16.01 -7.53
CA LEU A 354 4.26 -16.85 -7.82
C LEU A 354 3.24 -15.99 -8.56
N ARG A 355 2.77 -16.44 -9.72
CA ARG A 355 1.72 -15.77 -10.48
C ARG A 355 0.69 -16.79 -10.94
N SER A 356 -0.49 -16.73 -10.33
CA SER A 356 -1.67 -17.51 -10.70
C SER A 356 -2.89 -16.61 -10.68
N ARG A 357 -4.04 -17.10 -11.15
CA ARG A 357 -5.31 -16.35 -11.06
C ARG A 357 -5.71 -15.99 -9.61
N PRO A 358 -5.67 -16.93 -8.64
CA PRO A 358 -6.05 -16.61 -7.26
C PRO A 358 -4.93 -16.02 -6.41
N VAL A 359 -3.66 -16.23 -6.75
CA VAL A 359 -2.53 -15.82 -5.88
C VAL A 359 -1.42 -15.18 -6.71
N GLN A 360 -0.92 -14.05 -6.22
CA GLN A 360 0.29 -13.40 -6.73
C GLN A 360 1.23 -13.06 -5.57
N VAL A 361 2.52 -13.29 -5.77
CA VAL A 361 3.59 -12.99 -4.81
C VAL A 361 4.77 -12.41 -5.57
N TYR A 362 5.34 -11.32 -5.07
CA TYR A 362 6.49 -10.63 -5.62
C TYR A 362 7.59 -10.50 -4.58
N ALA A 363 8.84 -10.58 -5.03
CA ALA A 363 10.01 -10.12 -4.29
C ALA A 363 10.51 -8.83 -4.92
N GLN A 364 10.92 -7.87 -4.08
CA GLN A 364 11.52 -6.61 -4.50
C GLN A 364 12.78 -6.33 -3.70
N VAL A 365 13.84 -5.96 -4.40
CA VAL A 365 15.05 -5.38 -3.80
C VAL A 365 15.10 -3.92 -4.21
N GLN A 366 15.28 -3.02 -3.24
CA GLN A 366 15.27 -1.57 -3.46
C GLN A 366 16.43 -0.90 -2.72
N TYR A 367 17.11 0.00 -3.42
CA TYR A 367 18.07 0.93 -2.86
C TYR A 367 17.49 2.34 -2.86
N ASP A 368 17.55 3.03 -1.72
CA ASP A 368 17.18 4.44 -1.60
C ASP A 368 18.35 5.27 -1.05
N HIS A 369 18.64 6.39 -1.71
CA HIS A 369 19.46 7.46 -1.17
C HIS A 369 18.57 8.65 -0.80
N LEU A 370 18.62 9.07 0.46
CA LEU A 370 17.82 10.16 0.99
C LEU A 370 18.73 11.31 1.40
N GLN A 371 18.32 12.54 1.09
CA GLN A 371 18.93 13.77 1.61
C GLN A 371 17.83 14.58 2.29
N LEU A 372 18.04 14.90 3.56
CA LEU A 372 17.07 15.59 4.42
C LEU A 372 17.72 16.83 5.02
N ARG A 373 17.05 17.97 4.89
CA ARG A 373 17.51 19.26 5.42
C ARG A 373 16.40 19.89 6.22
N ASP A 374 16.68 20.20 7.48
CA ASP A 374 15.76 20.90 8.38
C ASP A 374 16.40 22.18 8.89
N ARG A 375 15.62 23.27 8.90
CA ARG A 375 16.07 24.60 9.30
C ARG A 375 15.07 25.24 10.26
N ILE A 376 15.60 25.89 11.30
CA ILE A 376 14.85 26.76 12.19
C ILE A 376 15.52 28.12 12.17
N ASP A 377 15.03 29.03 11.33
CA ASP A 377 15.72 30.28 11.01
C ASP A 377 15.92 31.19 12.25
N VAL A 378 14.96 31.20 13.19
CA VAL A 378 15.04 32.01 14.41
C VAL A 378 16.20 31.60 15.33
N SER A 379 16.58 30.33 15.34
CA SER A 379 17.70 29.81 16.14
C SER A 379 18.95 29.54 15.31
N ALA A 380 18.91 29.84 14.00
CA ALA A 380 19.92 29.42 13.03
C ALA A 380 20.27 27.92 13.06
N THR A 381 19.36 27.08 13.57
CA THR A 381 19.58 25.63 13.69
C THR A 381 19.45 24.98 12.31
N ARG A 382 20.43 24.12 11.95
CA ARG A 382 20.44 23.37 10.70
C ARG A 382 20.73 21.90 10.97
N THR A 383 19.83 21.03 10.51
CA THR A 383 19.98 19.57 10.61
C THR A 383 19.99 18.98 9.21
N ASP A 384 21.19 18.84 8.66
CA ASP A 384 21.42 18.28 7.33
C ASP A 384 21.96 16.86 7.50
N ARG A 385 21.29 15.90 6.87
CA ARG A 385 21.60 14.48 7.00
C ARG A 385 21.23 13.71 5.75
N GLN A 386 21.87 12.57 5.60
CA GLN A 386 21.67 11.65 4.50
C GLN A 386 21.49 10.22 5.00
N LEU A 387 20.71 9.44 4.27
CA LEU A 387 20.49 8.04 4.54
C LEU A 387 20.71 7.21 3.28
N ASN A 388 21.29 6.01 3.44
CA ASN A 388 21.32 5.00 2.41
C ASN A 388 20.60 3.77 2.95
N ASN A 389 19.56 3.31 2.25
CA ASN A 389 18.74 2.18 2.66
C ASN A 389 18.77 1.10 1.58
N LEU A 390 18.98 -0.14 1.99
CA LEU A 390 18.77 -1.33 1.17
C LEU A 390 17.62 -2.12 1.78
N SER A 391 16.57 -2.35 1.00
CA SER A 391 15.36 -3.04 1.43
C SER A 391 15.09 -4.28 0.59
N ILE A 392 14.67 -5.36 1.25
CA ILE A 392 14.12 -6.56 0.61
C ILE A 392 12.68 -6.70 1.08
N THR A 393 11.75 -6.75 0.14
CA THR A 393 10.32 -6.86 0.42
C THR A 393 9.72 -8.06 -0.30
N VAL A 394 8.96 -8.89 0.42
CA VAL A 394 8.12 -9.93 -0.17
C VAL A 394 6.66 -9.56 0.10
N SER A 395 5.88 -9.38 -0.96
CA SER A 395 4.48 -8.99 -0.86
C SER A 395 3.60 -9.82 -1.79
N GLY A 396 2.35 -9.99 -1.42
CA GLY A 396 1.43 -10.79 -2.22
C GLY A 396 -0.02 -10.56 -1.86
N GLN A 397 -0.90 -11.00 -2.76
CA GLN A 397 -2.34 -11.07 -2.52
C GLN A 397 -2.89 -12.42 -2.95
N SER A 398 -3.93 -12.84 -2.25
CA SER A 398 -4.70 -14.05 -2.48
C SER A 398 -6.18 -13.67 -2.56
N ARG A 399 -6.88 -14.21 -3.56
CA ARG A 399 -8.32 -14.15 -3.72
C ARG A 399 -8.87 -15.55 -3.62
N ASN A 400 -9.78 -15.76 -2.67
CA ASN A 400 -10.49 -17.03 -2.54
C ASN A 400 -11.95 -16.82 -2.99
N THR A 401 -12.29 -17.39 -4.13
CA THR A 401 -13.64 -17.34 -4.70
C THR A 401 -14.53 -18.49 -4.23
N LEU A 402 -13.97 -19.51 -3.58
CA LEU A 402 -14.71 -20.67 -3.06
C LEU A 402 -15.46 -20.35 -1.75
N SER A 403 -14.91 -19.46 -0.91
CA SER A 403 -15.49 -19.09 0.39
C SER A 403 -16.07 -17.68 0.41
N ARG A 404 -17.26 -17.48 -0.18
CA ARG A 404 -17.97 -16.18 -0.22
C ARG A 404 -17.02 -15.01 -0.54
N ASN A 405 -16.16 -15.14 -1.56
CA ASN A 405 -15.20 -14.14 -2.02
C ASN A 405 -14.43 -13.38 -0.91
N SER A 406 -13.20 -13.82 -0.62
CA SER A 406 -12.28 -13.13 0.30
C SER A 406 -11.02 -12.67 -0.40
N VAL A 407 -10.42 -11.59 0.10
CA VAL A 407 -9.13 -11.08 -0.39
C VAL A 407 -8.20 -10.90 0.81
N SER A 408 -7.03 -11.53 0.75
CA SER A 408 -5.96 -11.34 1.73
C SER A 408 -4.76 -10.75 1.03
N ALA A 409 -4.07 -9.79 1.65
CA ALA A 409 -2.78 -9.30 1.16
C ALA A 409 -1.79 -9.17 2.30
N PHE A 410 -0.52 -9.44 2.01
CA PHE A 410 0.56 -9.34 2.97
C PHE A 410 1.77 -8.60 2.37
N SER A 411 2.59 -8.02 3.24
CA SER A 411 3.91 -7.49 2.89
C SER A 411 4.85 -7.70 4.08
N VAL A 412 6.05 -8.21 3.81
CA VAL A 412 7.14 -8.33 4.79
C VAL A 412 8.36 -7.65 4.20
N GLY A 413 8.87 -6.62 4.88
CA GLY A 413 10.00 -5.83 4.45
C GLY A 413 11.11 -5.83 5.49
N LEU A 414 12.35 -6.09 5.06
CA LEU A 414 13.55 -5.91 5.86
C LEU A 414 14.38 -4.78 5.23
N THR A 415 14.67 -3.74 6.00
CA THR A 415 15.54 -2.64 5.58
C THR A 415 16.79 -2.64 6.44
N ALA A 416 17.96 -2.60 5.81
CA ALA A 416 19.23 -2.24 6.43
C ALA A 416 19.63 -0.85 5.92
N GLY A 417 19.97 0.07 6.82
CA GLY A 417 20.30 1.43 6.44
C GLY A 417 21.40 2.06 7.27
N GLN A 418 21.86 3.21 6.82
CA GLN A 418 22.88 4.00 7.50
C GLN A 418 22.52 5.48 7.47
N VAL A 419 22.56 6.14 8.62
CA VAL A 419 22.36 7.59 8.79
C VAL A 419 23.71 8.28 8.93
N GLY A 420 23.92 9.35 8.17
CA GLY A 420 25.05 10.26 8.30
C GLY A 420 24.58 11.71 8.39
N PHE A 421 25.34 12.55 9.09
CA PHE A 421 25.08 13.99 9.22
C PHE A 421 26.12 14.77 8.43
N ASP A 422 25.66 15.78 7.70
CA ASP A 422 26.52 16.57 6.81
C ASP A 422 27.13 17.80 7.53
N ASN A 423 26.65 18.11 8.74
CA ASN A 423 27.18 19.19 9.56
C ASN A 423 27.43 18.76 11.03
N ALA A 424 28.50 19.28 11.61
CA ALA A 424 29.01 18.84 12.93
C ALA A 424 28.07 19.21 14.09
N ALA A 425 27.35 20.33 13.98
CA ALA A 425 26.39 20.76 15.02
C ALA A 425 25.19 19.80 15.11
N ALA A 426 24.67 19.35 13.96
CA ALA A 426 23.61 18.36 13.89
C ALA A 426 24.07 17.01 14.44
N LEU A 427 25.29 16.57 14.10
CA LEU A 427 25.88 15.34 14.65
C LEU A 427 26.01 15.40 16.18
N ALA A 428 26.51 16.52 16.72
CA ALA A 428 26.63 16.72 18.16
C ALA A 428 25.25 16.75 18.85
N SER A 429 24.27 17.39 18.22
CA SER A 429 22.88 17.41 18.70
C SER A 429 22.28 16.01 18.72
N ASP A 430 22.45 15.21 17.66
CA ASP A 430 21.96 13.84 17.60
C ASP A 430 22.61 12.95 18.67
N ALA A 431 23.93 13.05 18.87
CA ALA A 431 24.66 12.29 19.87
C ALA A 431 24.18 12.57 21.32
N ALA A 432 23.72 13.80 21.59
CA ALA A 432 23.13 14.19 22.87
C ALA A 432 21.65 13.81 23.01
N ASN A 433 20.96 13.51 21.90
CA ASN A 433 19.54 13.24 21.85
C ASN A 433 19.26 11.83 21.29
N ALA A 434 18.57 11.75 20.14
CA ALA A 434 18.02 10.51 19.61
C ALA A 434 19.08 9.45 19.23
N LYS A 435 20.36 9.81 19.06
CA LYS A 435 21.45 8.90 18.71
C LYS A 435 21.10 8.03 17.50
N THR A 436 20.64 8.67 16.43
CA THR A 436 20.21 8.03 15.19
C THR A 436 21.38 7.76 14.24
N GLN A 437 22.52 8.44 14.43
CA GLN A 437 23.71 8.26 13.61
C GLN A 437 24.19 6.80 13.60
N GLY A 438 24.56 6.30 12.42
CA GLY A 438 25.13 4.97 12.25
C GLY A 438 24.20 4.00 11.54
N ARG A 439 24.43 2.70 11.73
CA ARG A 439 23.68 1.64 11.05
C ARG A 439 22.43 1.28 11.82
N PHE A 440 21.36 1.02 11.09
CA PHE A 440 20.11 0.49 11.62
C PHE A 440 19.59 -0.64 10.74
N SER A 441 18.70 -1.44 11.33
CA SER A 441 17.84 -2.35 10.58
C SER A 441 16.41 -2.23 11.10
N LYS A 442 15.44 -2.42 10.22
CA LYS A 442 14.03 -2.47 10.61
C LYS A 442 13.29 -3.57 9.84
N LEU A 443 12.39 -4.23 10.55
CA LEU A 443 11.41 -5.18 10.00
C LEU A 443 10.05 -4.48 9.94
N GLN A 444 9.38 -4.59 8.81
CA GLN A 444 8.02 -4.11 8.60
C GLN A 444 7.12 -5.27 8.18
N LEU A 445 5.93 -5.34 8.76
CA LEU A 445 4.91 -6.34 8.43
C LEU A 445 3.58 -5.63 8.17
N LYS A 446 2.90 -6.02 7.10
CA LYS A 446 1.54 -5.60 6.80
C LYS A 446 0.71 -6.83 6.44
N LEU A 447 -0.45 -6.97 7.08
CA LEU A 447 -1.44 -7.98 6.76
C LEU A 447 -2.81 -7.31 6.63
N THR A 448 -3.51 -7.60 5.54
CA THR A 448 -4.88 -7.14 5.31
C THR A 448 -5.75 -8.32 4.91
N HIS A 449 -7.00 -8.31 5.37
CA HIS A 449 -7.98 -9.33 5.04
C HIS A 449 -9.36 -8.71 4.90
N LEU A 450 -10.01 -8.93 3.76
CA LEU A 450 -11.39 -8.57 3.50
C LEU A 450 -12.20 -9.84 3.29
N GLN A 451 -13.10 -10.13 4.22
CA GLN A 451 -14.04 -11.24 4.13
C GLN A 451 -15.43 -10.72 3.77
N THR A 452 -16.03 -11.22 2.69
CA THR A 452 -17.47 -11.02 2.50
C THR A 452 -18.23 -12.02 3.36
N LEU A 453 -19.12 -11.52 4.21
CA LEU A 453 -19.94 -12.33 5.14
C LEU A 453 -21.29 -12.67 4.49
N THR A 454 -21.93 -11.67 3.89
CA THR A 454 -23.18 -11.81 3.12
C THR A 454 -23.14 -10.90 1.90
N ALA A 455 -24.17 -10.95 1.04
CA ALA A 455 -24.24 -10.10 -0.16
C ALA A 455 -24.11 -8.58 0.11
N ARG A 456 -24.33 -8.14 1.36
CA ARG A 456 -24.21 -6.73 1.75
C ARG A 456 -23.20 -6.48 2.86
N ASN A 457 -22.63 -7.50 3.48
CA ASN A 457 -21.79 -7.35 4.67
C ASN A 457 -20.37 -7.84 4.39
N GLY A 458 -19.38 -7.04 4.77
CA GLY A 458 -17.97 -7.41 4.74
C GLY A 458 -17.27 -7.04 6.05
N LEU A 459 -16.23 -7.80 6.39
CA LEU A 459 -15.33 -7.52 7.49
C LEU A 459 -13.94 -7.26 6.91
N TYR A 460 -13.37 -6.10 7.20
CA TYR A 460 -12.01 -5.74 6.85
C TYR A 460 -11.15 -5.69 8.10
N LEU A 461 -9.99 -6.33 8.05
CA LEU A 461 -8.98 -6.34 9.10
C LEU A 461 -7.64 -5.90 8.50
N SER A 462 -6.91 -5.05 9.21
CA SER A 462 -5.55 -4.63 8.87
C SER A 462 -4.66 -4.68 10.10
N VAL A 463 -3.43 -5.16 9.92
CA VAL A 463 -2.38 -5.12 10.92
C VAL A 463 -1.12 -4.59 10.24
N ASP A 464 -0.57 -3.49 10.75
CA ASP A 464 0.70 -2.91 10.31
C ASP A 464 1.67 -2.89 11.49
N GLY A 465 2.88 -3.41 11.32
CA GLY A 465 3.89 -3.52 12.38
C GLY A 465 5.27 -3.06 11.92
N GLN A 466 6.03 -2.47 12.83
CA GLN A 466 7.42 -2.09 12.62
C GLN A 466 8.26 -2.39 13.87
N TRP A 467 9.46 -2.92 13.67
CA TRP A 467 10.45 -3.15 14.73
C TRP A 467 11.83 -2.72 14.26
N ALA A 468 12.59 -2.07 15.14
CA ALA A 468 13.88 -1.47 14.81
C ALA A 468 14.99 -1.98 15.73
N SER A 469 16.21 -2.09 15.20
CA SER A 469 17.39 -2.47 15.99
C SER A 469 17.96 -1.32 16.83
N THR A 470 17.70 -0.08 16.44
CA THR A 470 18.26 1.14 17.05
C THR A 470 17.23 2.27 16.99
N ASN A 471 17.59 3.43 17.55
CA ASN A 471 16.81 4.64 17.33
C ASN A 471 16.84 5.02 15.85
N LEU A 472 15.67 5.37 15.29
CA LEU A 472 15.54 5.67 13.87
C LEU A 472 15.43 7.18 13.63
N ASP A 473 15.93 7.62 12.48
CA ASP A 473 15.58 8.94 11.95
C ASP A 473 14.06 9.04 11.70
N ALA A 474 13.50 10.24 11.82
CA ALA A 474 12.07 10.50 11.63
C ALA A 474 11.52 10.00 10.28
N SER A 475 12.33 9.98 9.20
CA SER A 475 11.95 9.42 7.89
C SER A 475 11.73 7.91 7.92
N GLN A 476 12.29 7.22 8.91
CA GLN A 476 12.29 5.77 9.03
C GLN A 476 11.34 5.25 10.12
N LYS A 477 10.87 6.12 11.02
CA LYS A 477 9.88 5.82 12.07
C LYS A 477 8.49 5.50 11.50
N MET A 478 7.74 4.68 12.23
CA MET A 478 6.32 4.46 11.97
C MET A 478 5.52 5.65 12.49
N GLY A 479 4.84 6.37 11.59
CA GLY A 479 3.89 7.43 11.97
C GLY A 479 2.53 6.85 12.37
N THR A 480 1.89 7.43 13.37
CA THR A 480 0.57 7.01 13.86
C THR A 480 -0.34 8.21 14.15
N GLY A 481 -1.64 7.97 14.06
CA GLY A 481 -2.66 9.01 13.94
C GLY A 481 -2.90 9.40 12.48
N GLY A 482 -4.13 9.79 12.16
CA GLY A 482 -4.58 10.10 10.80
C GLY A 482 -5.46 9.02 10.17
N PRO A 483 -5.93 9.25 8.93
CA PRO A 483 -6.98 8.45 8.29
C PRO A 483 -6.58 7.01 7.94
N HIS A 484 -5.28 6.75 7.84
CA HIS A 484 -4.72 5.44 7.47
C HIS A 484 -4.14 4.65 8.65
N THR A 485 -4.22 5.18 9.88
CA THR A 485 -3.77 4.48 11.09
C THR A 485 -4.85 4.55 12.18
N VAL A 486 -4.77 5.49 13.12
CA VAL A 486 -5.77 5.70 14.17
C VAL A 486 -6.57 6.95 13.88
N ARG A 487 -7.75 6.78 13.27
CA ARG A 487 -8.56 7.88 12.72
C ARG A 487 -9.03 8.90 13.75
N GLY A 488 -9.09 8.53 15.03
CA GLY A 488 -9.46 9.43 16.13
C GLY A 488 -8.40 10.49 16.48
N TYR A 489 -7.20 10.42 15.87
CA TYR A 489 -6.08 11.31 16.16
C TYR A 489 -5.56 12.00 14.90
N ASP A 490 -4.86 13.11 15.09
CA ASP A 490 -4.25 13.88 14.01
C ASP A 490 -3.17 13.09 13.24
N THR A 491 -3.00 13.40 11.95
CA THR A 491 -1.93 12.81 11.13
C THR A 491 -0.57 13.10 11.76
N GLY A 492 0.18 12.04 12.08
CA GLY A 492 1.49 12.16 12.70
C GLY A 492 1.48 12.51 14.19
N THR A 493 0.39 12.24 14.91
CA THR A 493 0.27 12.49 16.37
C THR A 493 1.43 11.88 17.16
N LEU A 494 1.82 10.64 16.85
CA LEU A 494 3.02 10.01 17.41
C LEU A 494 3.81 9.34 16.29
N SER A 495 5.13 9.30 16.44
CA SER A 495 5.99 8.46 15.62
C SER A 495 6.93 7.65 16.50
N GLY A 496 7.21 6.42 16.09
CA GLY A 496 8.06 5.53 16.87
C GLY A 496 8.95 4.63 16.04
N ASP A 497 10.03 4.19 16.68
CA ASP A 497 10.94 3.22 16.10
C ASP A 497 10.28 1.85 15.96
N GLU A 498 9.42 1.53 16.93
CA GLU A 498 8.60 0.32 16.94
C GLU A 498 7.12 0.66 17.10
N GLY A 499 6.26 -0.12 16.46
CA GLY A 499 4.83 0.04 16.65
C GLY A 499 4.01 -1.07 16.00
N THR A 500 2.76 -1.14 16.41
CA THR A 500 1.75 -2.00 15.78
C THR A 500 0.44 -1.23 15.71
N VAL A 501 -0.15 -1.16 14.53
CA VAL A 501 -1.47 -0.60 14.25
C VAL A 501 -2.39 -1.74 13.85
N VAL A 502 -3.60 -1.74 14.41
CA VAL A 502 -4.67 -2.69 14.10
C VAL A 502 -5.91 -1.90 13.74
N THR A 503 -6.54 -2.26 12.63
CA THR A 503 -7.82 -1.71 12.19
C THR A 503 -8.81 -2.83 11.95
N ALA A 504 -10.02 -2.66 12.48
CA ALA A 504 -11.17 -3.49 12.14
C ALA A 504 -12.28 -2.60 11.58
N GLU A 505 -12.86 -2.98 10.45
CA GLU A 505 -14.02 -2.32 9.86
C GLU A 505 -15.11 -3.33 9.52
N TRP A 506 -16.33 -3.06 9.97
CA TRP A 506 -17.52 -3.66 9.41
C TRP A 506 -18.04 -2.75 8.28
N ARG A 507 -18.24 -3.35 7.10
CA ARG A 507 -18.65 -2.65 5.88
C ARG A 507 -20.01 -3.15 5.44
N TYR A 508 -20.95 -2.23 5.22
CA TYR A 508 -22.31 -2.53 4.81
C TYR A 508 -22.66 -1.85 3.48
N GLN A 509 -23.07 -2.62 2.47
CA GLN A 509 -23.50 -2.11 1.18
C GLN A 509 -24.91 -1.51 1.29
N LEU A 510 -24.99 -0.18 1.19
CA LEU A 510 -26.24 0.58 1.30
C LEU A 510 -27.05 0.55 -0.01
N GLY A 511 -26.38 0.32 -1.14
CA GLY A 511 -26.99 0.20 -2.47
C GLY A 511 -26.62 1.36 -3.40
N ASN A 512 -27.34 1.47 -4.51
CA ASN A 512 -27.11 2.52 -5.51
C ASN A 512 -27.96 3.76 -5.24
N ALA A 513 -27.32 4.92 -5.18
CA ALA A 513 -27.99 6.22 -5.14
C ALA A 513 -27.07 7.31 -5.70
N MET A 514 -27.64 8.39 -6.22
CA MET A 514 -26.87 9.51 -6.81
C MET A 514 -25.84 9.06 -7.87
N GLY A 515 -26.20 8.07 -8.70
CA GLY A 515 -25.31 7.57 -9.75
C GLY A 515 -24.07 6.83 -9.25
N GLY A 516 -24.13 6.21 -8.07
CA GLY A 516 -23.03 5.40 -7.55
C GLY A 516 -23.43 4.45 -6.42
N GLN A 517 -22.50 3.57 -6.08
CA GLN A 517 -22.62 2.59 -5.02
C GLN A 517 -22.20 3.20 -3.67
N TRP A 518 -23.06 3.08 -2.67
CA TRP A 518 -22.81 3.55 -1.30
C TRP A 518 -22.47 2.40 -0.36
N GLN A 519 -21.50 2.64 0.51
CA GLN A 519 -21.09 1.72 1.56
C GLN A 519 -20.94 2.46 2.89
N GLY A 520 -21.65 1.98 3.91
CA GLY A 520 -21.46 2.38 5.29
C GLY A 520 -20.30 1.62 5.93
N VAL A 521 -19.56 2.28 6.81
CA VAL A 521 -18.42 1.69 7.53
C VAL A 521 -18.56 2.02 9.02
N VAL A 522 -18.41 1.01 9.86
CA VAL A 522 -18.19 1.17 11.31
C VAL A 522 -16.81 0.60 11.60
N PHE A 523 -15.99 1.32 12.37
CA PHE A 523 -14.61 0.92 12.57
C PHE A 523 -14.08 1.17 13.97
N ALA A 524 -13.02 0.43 14.30
CA ALA A 524 -12.16 0.66 15.45
C ALA A 524 -10.70 0.49 15.03
N ASP A 525 -9.85 1.41 15.50
CA ASP A 525 -8.42 1.45 15.26
C ASP A 525 -7.68 1.48 16.59
N SER A 526 -6.52 0.83 16.66
CA SER A 526 -5.62 0.93 17.80
C SER A 526 -4.17 0.84 17.36
N ALA A 527 -3.31 1.68 17.93
CA ALA A 527 -1.88 1.67 17.71
C ALA A 527 -1.15 1.63 19.04
N ARG A 528 -0.18 0.73 19.19
CA ARG A 528 0.80 0.77 20.28
C ARG A 528 2.15 1.15 19.70
N VAL A 529 2.80 2.15 20.27
CA VAL A 529 4.02 2.76 19.71
C VAL A 529 5.06 2.89 20.80
N THR A 530 6.31 2.53 20.49
CA THR A 530 7.49 2.83 21.28
C THR A 530 8.29 3.90 20.53
N VAL A 531 8.39 5.10 21.12
CA VAL A 531 8.93 6.29 20.44
C VAL A 531 10.40 6.10 20.10
N ASN A 532 11.21 5.70 21.07
CA ASN A 532 12.64 5.42 20.89
C ASN A 532 12.96 3.97 21.28
N LYS A 533 13.64 3.21 20.44
CA LYS A 533 14.09 1.84 20.76
C LYS A 533 14.94 1.80 22.03
N ASN A 534 15.86 2.75 22.12
CA ASN A 534 16.74 3.00 23.24
C ASN A 534 16.30 4.31 23.92
N THR A 535 15.76 4.19 25.13
CA THR A 535 15.25 5.33 25.91
C THR A 535 16.37 6.32 26.24
N LEU A 536 16.10 7.61 26.04
CA LEU A 536 17.09 8.68 26.25
C LEU A 536 17.36 8.96 27.74
N ASN A 537 16.32 8.91 28.55
CA ASN A 537 16.38 9.15 30.00
C ASN A 537 15.75 7.97 30.75
N SER A 538 16.43 7.49 31.79
CA SER A 538 15.89 6.45 32.66
C SER A 538 14.65 7.00 33.40
N GLY A 539 13.48 6.42 33.16
CA GLY A 539 12.22 6.82 33.81
C GLY A 539 11.26 7.69 32.97
N ALA A 540 11.66 8.16 31.79
CA ALA A 540 10.76 8.86 30.90
C ALA A 540 9.78 7.90 30.19
N THR A 541 8.51 8.29 30.10
CA THR A 541 7.51 7.54 29.31
C THR A 541 7.97 7.46 27.85
N ASN A 542 7.98 6.25 27.29
CA ASN A 542 8.50 5.98 25.94
C ASN A 542 7.55 5.14 25.09
N THR A 543 6.43 4.68 25.67
CA THR A 543 5.41 3.90 24.98
C THR A 543 4.06 4.55 25.16
N ALA A 544 3.24 4.55 24.11
CA ALA A 544 1.86 5.02 24.15
C ALA A 544 0.93 4.12 23.34
N THR A 545 -0.36 4.17 23.69
CA THR A 545 -1.43 3.51 22.93
C THR A 545 -2.44 4.55 22.47
N LEU A 546 -2.68 4.62 21.16
CA LEU A 546 -3.71 5.46 20.54
C LEU A 546 -4.86 4.54 20.14
N SER A 547 -6.09 4.80 20.56
CA SER A 547 -7.25 4.02 20.13
C SER A 547 -8.37 4.95 19.69
N GLY A 548 -9.07 4.59 18.62
CA GLY A 548 -10.19 5.38 18.11
C GLY A 548 -11.28 4.50 17.53
N ALA A 549 -12.51 5.00 17.51
CA ALA A 549 -13.64 4.34 16.86
C ALA A 549 -14.48 5.37 16.12
N GLY A 550 -15.24 4.92 15.14
CA GLY A 550 -16.01 5.83 14.33
C GLY A 550 -16.88 5.17 13.27
N ILE A 551 -17.48 6.05 12.47
CA ILE A 551 -18.34 5.69 11.36
C ILE A 551 -17.87 6.41 10.09
N GLY A 552 -18.22 5.87 8.94
CA GLY A 552 -17.95 6.52 7.67
C GLY A 552 -18.86 6.08 6.54
N LEU A 553 -18.78 6.83 5.46
CA LEU A 553 -19.47 6.57 4.21
C LEU A 553 -18.44 6.58 3.09
N LYS A 554 -18.56 5.61 2.19
CA LYS A 554 -17.81 5.52 0.94
C LYS A 554 -18.80 5.52 -0.21
N TRP A 555 -18.46 6.26 -1.26
CA TRP A 555 -19.24 6.35 -2.48
C TRP A 555 -18.33 6.11 -3.68
N VAL A 556 -18.73 5.21 -4.57
CA VAL A 556 -18.07 4.97 -5.86
C VAL A 556 -19.08 5.28 -6.95
N GLY A 557 -18.87 6.40 -7.62
CA GLY A 557 -19.75 6.95 -8.65
C GLY A 557 -19.35 6.55 -10.07
N ASN A 558 -20.22 6.93 -11.00
CA ASN A 558 -19.93 6.85 -12.44
C ASN A 558 -18.72 7.72 -12.83
N ASN A 559 -18.16 7.49 -14.00
CA ASN A 559 -17.06 8.27 -14.58
C ASN A 559 -15.83 8.38 -13.66
N ASN A 560 -15.48 7.27 -12.99
CA ASN A 560 -14.31 7.12 -12.12
C ASN A 560 -14.27 8.11 -10.93
N TRP A 561 -15.43 8.58 -10.46
CA TRP A 561 -15.51 9.36 -9.23
C TRP A 561 -15.58 8.45 -7.99
N SER A 562 -14.93 8.87 -6.92
CA SER A 562 -15.08 8.25 -5.61
C SER A 562 -14.96 9.28 -4.50
N ALA A 563 -15.73 9.12 -3.44
CA ALA A 563 -15.66 9.95 -2.25
C ALA A 563 -15.67 9.09 -0.99
N SER A 564 -15.00 9.57 0.06
CA SER A 564 -15.13 8.99 1.39
C SER A 564 -15.20 10.08 2.45
N ALA A 565 -15.97 9.80 3.50
CA ALA A 565 -16.08 10.64 4.67
C ALA A 565 -16.09 9.76 5.92
N HIS A 566 -15.28 10.10 6.91
CA HIS A 566 -15.17 9.38 8.18
C HIS A 566 -15.23 10.36 9.33
N ILE A 567 -15.96 10.01 10.39
CA ILE A 567 -15.94 10.71 11.67
C ILE A 567 -15.45 9.72 12.72
N ALA A 568 -14.43 10.11 13.47
CA ALA A 568 -13.78 9.27 14.47
C ALA A 568 -13.61 10.03 15.78
N GLN A 569 -13.69 9.29 16.88
CA GLN A 569 -13.39 9.80 18.21
C GLN A 569 -12.29 8.96 18.84
N PRO A 570 -11.34 9.57 19.56
CA PRO A 570 -10.41 8.81 20.36
C PRO A 570 -11.14 8.16 21.54
N ILE A 571 -10.79 6.92 21.84
CA ILE A 571 -11.36 6.12 22.93
C ILE A 571 -10.27 5.77 23.96
N GLY A 572 -10.67 5.56 25.22
CA GLY A 572 -9.74 5.28 26.32
C GLY A 572 -9.05 6.52 26.89
N SER A 573 -8.03 6.32 27.72
CA SER A 573 -7.28 7.41 28.37
C SER A 573 -6.35 8.12 27.39
N LYS A 574 -6.17 9.45 27.54
CA LYS A 574 -5.16 10.19 26.78
C LYS A 574 -3.77 9.74 27.23
N PRO A 575 -2.90 9.23 26.33
CA PRO A 575 -1.53 8.90 26.71
C PRO A 575 -0.75 10.14 27.13
N GLU A 576 0.19 9.97 28.05
CA GLU A 576 1.05 11.06 28.53
C GLU A 576 1.86 11.72 27.40
N LEU A 577 2.30 10.91 26.42
CA LEU A 577 3.05 11.37 25.25
C LEU A 577 2.22 12.21 24.27
N VAL A 578 0.90 12.30 24.47
CA VAL A 578 -0.01 13.07 23.60
C VAL A 578 -0.38 14.37 24.31
N THR A 579 0.15 15.48 23.80
CA THR A 579 -0.03 16.82 24.38
C THR A 579 -1.48 17.27 24.31
N SER A 580 -2.09 17.23 23.12
CA SER A 580 -3.50 17.56 22.88
C SER A 580 -4.25 16.40 22.22
N ARG A 581 -5.54 16.27 22.54
CA ARG A 581 -6.43 15.26 21.98
C ARG A 581 -7.79 15.88 21.71
N ASP A 582 -8.09 16.11 20.42
CA ASP A 582 -9.40 16.58 20.00
C ASP A 582 -10.49 15.57 20.38
N ALA A 583 -11.71 16.05 20.65
CA ALA A 583 -12.83 15.19 20.96
C ALA A 583 -13.32 14.39 19.74
N THR A 584 -13.10 14.90 18.52
CA THR A 584 -13.60 14.29 17.29
C THR A 584 -12.76 14.74 16.09
N ARG A 585 -12.56 13.84 15.13
CA ARG A 585 -11.85 14.06 13.87
C ARG A 585 -12.75 13.71 12.71
N ALA A 586 -12.70 14.51 11.65
CA ALA A 586 -13.38 14.23 10.40
C ALA A 586 -12.36 14.14 9.26
N TRP A 587 -12.48 13.10 8.45
CA TRP A 587 -11.65 12.87 7.26
C TRP A 587 -12.54 12.85 6.04
N VAL A 588 -12.16 13.58 4.99
CA VAL A 588 -12.89 13.65 3.73
C VAL A 588 -11.90 13.53 2.59
N GLU A 589 -12.24 12.71 1.61
CA GLU A 589 -11.49 12.53 0.38
C GLU A 589 -12.46 12.52 -0.80
N LEU A 590 -12.12 13.26 -1.85
CA LEU A 590 -12.80 13.23 -3.14
C LEU A 590 -11.75 12.96 -4.22
N LYS A 591 -12.02 11.98 -5.08
CA LYS A 591 -11.11 11.55 -6.13
C LYS A 591 -11.85 11.39 -7.46
N ARG A 592 -11.20 11.80 -8.54
CA ARG A 592 -11.65 11.58 -9.92
C ARG A 592 -10.53 10.93 -10.71
N GLY A 593 -10.76 9.71 -11.19
CA GLY A 593 -9.88 9.03 -12.15
C GLY A 593 -10.18 9.41 -13.60
N PHE A 594 -9.24 9.12 -14.49
CA PHE A 594 -9.42 9.19 -15.94
C PHE A 594 -8.51 8.19 -16.66
#